data_AF-A0A0J9EDS5-F1
#
_entry.id   AF-A0A0J9EDS5-F1
#
_cell.length_a   1.000
_cell.length_b   1.000
_cell.length_c   1.000
_cell.angle_alpha   90.00
_cell.angle_beta   90.00
_cell.angle_gamma   90.00
#
_symmetry.space_group_name_H-M   'P 1'
#
loop_
_entity.id
_entity.type
_entity.pdbx_description
1 polymer ?
#
loop_
_entity_poly.entity_id
_entity_poly.type
_entity_poly.pdbx_seq_one_letter_code
_entity_poly.pdbx_strand_id
1 'polypeptide(L)'
;MTNLEQHLTRQMAFSRATYGPGERRKGVCDHIRKEIEKEILKDGVDAAEAATEFVDLVLLSLDGLWRALEASGVEWERIPYVATQMITAKQGRNEQRVWPDWRTMSADKAIEHDRTVPEVIS
;
A
#
# COMPACT_ATOMS: atom_id res chain seq x y z
N MET A 1 -2.71 -5.76 19.79
CA MET A 1 -1.83 -5.28 18.70
C MET A 1 -1.86 -6.31 17.59
N THR A 2 -2.10 -5.90 16.35
CA THR A 2 -2.14 -6.81 15.19
C THR A 2 -0.72 -7.08 14.70
N ASN A 3 -0.34 -8.35 14.57
CA ASN A 3 0.90 -8.73 13.90
C ASN A 3 0.66 -8.72 12.37
N LEU A 4 1.46 -7.93 11.64
CA LEU A 4 1.25 -7.72 10.21
C LEU A 4 1.48 -8.99 9.38
N GLU A 5 2.48 -9.81 9.72
CA GLU A 5 2.72 -11.08 9.03
C GLU A 5 1.55 -12.05 9.20
N GLN A 6 1.00 -12.15 10.42
CA GLN A 6 -0.19 -12.97 10.69
C GLN A 6 -1.44 -12.43 9.98
N HIS A 7 -1.58 -11.11 9.88
CA HIS A 7 -2.66 -10.50 9.12
C HIS A 7 -2.54 -10.82 7.61
N LEU A 8 -1.36 -10.61 7.03
CA LEU A 8 -1.07 -10.92 5.63
C LEU A 8 -1.31 -12.40 5.31
N THR A 9 -0.89 -13.31 6.19
CA THR A 9 -1.12 -14.76 6.01
C THR A 9 -2.62 -15.06 5.85
N ARG A 10 -3.47 -14.49 6.71
CA ARG A 10 -4.93 -14.67 6.63
C ARG A 10 -5.52 -14.01 5.39
N GLN A 11 -5.08 -12.79 5.09
CA GLN A 11 -5.54 -12.02 3.95
C GLN A 11 -5.21 -12.72 2.62
N MET A 12 -3.98 -13.20 2.45
CA MET A 12 -3.53 -13.94 1.28
C MET A 12 -4.37 -15.20 1.05
N ALA A 13 -4.58 -15.99 2.11
CA ALA A 13 -5.40 -17.19 2.03
C ALA A 13 -6.84 -16.88 1.61
N PHE A 14 -7.47 -15.87 2.21
CA PHE A 14 -8.80 -15.41 1.83
C PHE A 14 -8.84 -14.90 0.39
N SER A 15 -7.91 -14.03 0.00
CA SER A 15 -7.86 -13.44 -1.34
C SER A 15 -7.65 -14.50 -2.43
N ARG A 16 -6.76 -15.47 -2.21
CA ARG A 16 -6.56 -16.58 -3.14
C ARG A 16 -7.82 -17.45 -3.27
N ALA A 17 -8.51 -17.73 -2.16
CA ALA A 17 -9.74 -18.53 -2.16
C ALA A 17 -10.92 -17.82 -2.83
N THR A 18 -11.08 -16.51 -2.57
CA THR A 18 -12.22 -15.72 -3.06
C THR A 18 -12.00 -15.22 -4.49
N TYR A 19 -10.81 -14.71 -4.80
CA TYR A 19 -10.52 -14.04 -6.07
C TYR A 19 -9.63 -14.86 -6.99
N GLY A 20 -9.16 -16.03 -6.56
CA GLY A 20 -8.31 -16.90 -7.37
C GLY A 20 -6.81 -16.52 -7.37
N PRO A 21 -5.96 -17.39 -7.95
CA PRO A 21 -4.51 -17.22 -7.96
C PRO A 21 -4.02 -16.20 -8.99
N GLY A 22 -2.71 -15.95 -9.00
CA GLY A 22 -2.00 -15.19 -10.03
C GLY A 22 -1.80 -13.71 -9.70
N GLU A 23 -1.02 -13.03 -10.53
CA GLU A 23 -0.52 -11.68 -10.28
C GLU A 23 -1.65 -10.63 -10.15
N ARG A 24 -2.69 -10.71 -10.99
CA ARG A 24 -3.87 -9.81 -11.03
C ARG A 24 -3.60 -8.30 -10.92
N ARG A 25 -2.36 -7.81 -11.16
CA ARG A 25 -1.94 -6.41 -10.95
C ARG A 25 -2.90 -5.42 -11.59
N LYS A 26 -3.30 -5.65 -12.85
CA LYS A 26 -4.22 -4.76 -13.57
C LYS A 26 -5.58 -4.64 -12.89
N GLY A 27 -6.12 -5.76 -12.39
CA GLY A 27 -7.39 -5.79 -11.69
C GLY A 27 -7.32 -5.11 -10.32
N VAL A 28 -6.25 -5.36 -9.56
CA VAL A 28 -6.02 -4.67 -8.27
C VAL A 28 -5.90 -3.16 -8.48
N CYS A 29 -5.12 -2.71 -9.46
CA CYS A 29 -5.00 -1.28 -9.77
C CYS A 29 -6.32 -0.67 -10.28
N ASP A 30 -7.12 -1.41 -11.06
CA ASP A 30 -8.46 -0.96 -11.46
C ASP A 30 -9.37 -0.76 -10.25
N HIS A 31 -9.33 -1.67 -9.29
CA HIS A 31 -10.10 -1.56 -8.05
C HIS A 31 -9.64 -0.37 -7.21
N ILE A 32 -8.34 -0.21 -6.99
CA ILE A 32 -7.78 0.95 -6.27
C ILE A 32 -8.25 2.28 -6.88
N ARG A 33 -8.28 2.40 -8.21
CA ARG A 33 -8.80 3.62 -8.87
C ARG A 33 -10.28 3.84 -8.56
N LYS A 34 -11.09 2.78 -8.60
CA LYS A 34 -12.53 2.86 -8.27
C LYS A 34 -12.75 3.31 -6.83
N GLU A 35 -12.02 2.77 -5.86
CA GLU A 35 -12.16 3.19 -4.45
C GLU A 35 -11.81 4.67 -4.27
N ILE A 36 -10.71 5.13 -4.89
CA ILE A 36 -10.32 6.54 -4.84
C ILE A 36 -11.41 7.45 -5.44
N GLU A 37 -11.84 7.15 -6.67
CA GLU A 37 -12.72 8.03 -7.43
C GLU A 37 -14.17 8.00 -6.97
N LYS A 38 -14.64 6.85 -6.49
CA LYS A 38 -16.07 6.61 -6.23
C LYS A 38 -16.43 6.63 -4.75
N GLU A 39 -15.47 6.34 -3.87
CA GLU A 39 -15.74 6.26 -2.43
C GLU A 39 -14.98 7.33 -1.66
N ILE A 40 -13.67 7.50 -1.85
CA ILE A 40 -12.87 8.49 -1.08
C ILE A 40 -13.14 9.93 -1.51
N LEU A 41 -13.11 10.21 -2.82
CA LEU A 41 -13.22 11.57 -3.36
C LEU A 41 -14.66 12.00 -3.69
N LYS A 42 -15.64 11.21 -3.26
CA LYS A 42 -17.05 11.48 -3.50
C LYS A 42 -17.54 12.65 -2.64
N ASP A 43 -18.45 13.44 -3.19
CA ASP A 43 -19.06 14.57 -2.47
C ASP A 43 -19.79 14.11 -1.20
N GLY A 44 -19.55 14.82 -0.09
CA GLY A 44 -20.23 14.59 1.19
C GLY A 44 -19.61 13.52 2.08
N VAL A 45 -18.51 12.88 1.65
CA VAL A 45 -17.75 11.92 2.47
C VAL A 45 -17.12 12.65 3.65
N ASP A 46 -17.39 12.16 4.86
CA ASP A 46 -16.77 12.69 6.07
C ASP A 46 -15.42 12.00 6.40
N ALA A 47 -14.73 12.49 7.43
CA ALA A 47 -13.41 11.96 7.78
C ALA A 47 -13.45 10.50 8.29
N ALA A 48 -14.55 10.07 8.91
CA ALA A 48 -14.68 8.71 9.42
C ALA A 48 -14.99 7.72 8.28
N GLU A 49 -15.83 8.14 7.34
CA GLU A 49 -16.08 7.42 6.09
C GLU A 49 -14.78 7.32 5.28
N ALA A 50 -14.09 8.43 5.04
CA ALA A 50 -12.80 8.43 4.33
C ALA A 50 -11.78 7.48 4.98
N ALA A 51 -11.71 7.44 6.32
CA ALA A 51 -10.83 6.52 7.03
C ALA A 51 -11.17 5.05 6.75
N THR A 52 -12.45 4.71 6.61
CA THR A 52 -12.90 3.36 6.25
C THR A 52 -12.50 3.01 4.82
N GLU A 53 -12.71 3.92 3.87
CA GLU A 53 -12.32 3.69 2.47
C GLU A 53 -10.80 3.61 2.28
N PHE A 54 -10.02 4.34 3.09
CA PHE A 54 -8.56 4.16 3.13
C PHE A 54 -8.15 2.77 3.65
N VAL A 55 -8.93 2.11 4.50
CA VAL A 55 -8.68 0.71 4.89
C VAL A 55 -8.82 -0.21 3.68
N ASP A 56 -9.78 0.03 2.79
CA ASP A 56 -9.90 -0.74 1.55
C ASP A 56 -8.69 -0.54 0.64
N LEU A 57 -8.15 0.67 0.54
CA LEU A 57 -6.87 0.89 -0.15
C LEU A 57 -5.71 0.14 0.49
N VAL A 58 -5.65 0.06 1.83
CA VAL A 58 -4.63 -0.73 2.52
C VAL A 58 -4.77 -2.20 2.14
N LEU A 59 -5.98 -2.76 2.22
CA LEU A 59 -6.21 -4.17 1.89
C LEU A 59 -5.89 -4.47 0.42
N LEU A 60 -6.33 -3.62 -0.52
CA LEU A 60 -6.02 -3.78 -1.95
C LEU A 60 -4.53 -3.62 -2.25
N SER A 61 -3.84 -2.70 -1.58
CA SER A 61 -2.40 -2.49 -1.77
C SER A 61 -1.59 -3.67 -1.23
N LEU A 62 -1.97 -4.23 -0.08
CA LEU A 62 -1.40 -5.47 0.44
C LEU A 62 -1.70 -6.65 -0.50
N ASP A 63 -2.89 -6.70 -1.10
CA ASP A 63 -3.25 -7.71 -2.11
C ASP A 63 -2.32 -7.66 -3.33
N GLY A 64 -2.14 -6.45 -3.88
CA GLY A 64 -1.22 -6.22 -4.99
C GLY A 64 0.22 -6.57 -4.64
N LEU A 65 0.68 -6.25 -3.43
CA LEU A 65 2.04 -6.52 -2.99
C LEU A 65 2.32 -8.03 -2.92
N TRP A 66 1.48 -8.81 -2.23
CA TRP A 66 1.73 -10.25 -2.08
C TRP A 66 1.65 -10.97 -3.42
N ARG A 67 0.74 -10.57 -4.32
CA ARG A 67 0.62 -11.15 -5.66
C ARG A 67 1.83 -10.84 -6.53
N ALA A 68 2.38 -9.63 -6.44
CA ALA A 68 3.59 -9.25 -7.15
C ALA A 68 4.81 -10.03 -6.64
N LEU A 69 4.88 -10.33 -5.34
CA LEU A 69 5.92 -11.16 -4.75
C LEU A 69 5.81 -12.63 -5.18
N GLU A 70 4.60 -13.20 -5.16
CA GLU A 70 4.38 -14.56 -5.70
C GLU A 70 4.81 -14.63 -7.17
N ALA A 71 4.40 -13.65 -7.99
CA ALA A 71 4.75 -13.59 -9.40
C ALA A 71 6.25 -13.38 -9.67
N SER A 72 7.00 -12.78 -8.72
CA SER A 72 8.46 -12.64 -8.83
C SER A 72 9.23 -13.86 -8.33
N GLY A 73 8.54 -14.93 -7.92
CA GLY A 73 9.13 -16.19 -7.47
C GLY A 73 9.42 -16.26 -5.99
N VAL A 74 8.82 -15.39 -5.17
CA VAL A 74 8.90 -15.55 -3.70
C VAL A 74 7.97 -16.68 -3.27
N GLU A 75 8.54 -17.67 -2.58
CA GLU A 75 7.80 -18.81 -2.01
C GLU A 75 6.65 -18.33 -1.11
N TRP A 76 5.49 -18.96 -1.25
CA TRP A 76 4.23 -18.56 -0.63
C TRP A 76 4.36 -18.30 0.88
N GLU A 77 4.99 -19.22 1.61
CA GLU A 77 5.19 -19.15 3.06
C GLU A 77 6.12 -18.00 3.48
N ARG A 78 6.97 -17.51 2.57
CA ARG A 78 7.90 -16.41 2.81
C ARG A 78 7.31 -15.04 2.50
N ILE A 79 6.22 -14.96 1.74
CA ILE A 79 5.65 -13.69 1.27
C ILE A 79 5.27 -12.76 2.46
N PRO A 80 4.58 -13.21 3.54
CA PRO A 80 4.23 -12.31 4.64
C PRO A 80 5.45 -11.63 5.29
N TYR A 81 6.51 -12.40 5.52
CA TYR A 81 7.77 -11.90 6.07
C TYR A 81 8.43 -10.90 5.10
N VAL A 82 8.60 -11.28 3.83
CA VAL A 82 9.23 -10.42 2.81
C VAL A 82 8.45 -9.12 2.62
N ALA A 83 7.12 -9.18 2.54
CA ALA A 83 6.26 -8.02 2.42
C ALA A 83 6.42 -7.07 3.62
N THR A 84 6.42 -7.61 4.84
CA THR A 84 6.61 -6.82 6.08
C THR A 84 7.98 -6.13 6.08
N GLN A 85 9.05 -6.84 5.72
CA GLN A 85 10.40 -6.27 5.59
C GLN A 85 10.46 -5.15 4.53
N MET A 86 9.78 -5.33 3.38
CA MET A 86 9.73 -4.31 2.34
C MET A 86 8.99 -3.05 2.80
N ILE A 87 7.89 -3.20 3.53
CA ILE A 87 7.12 -2.08 4.11
C ILE A 87 8.00 -1.32 5.11
N THR A 88 8.62 -2.02 6.06
CA THR A 88 9.51 -1.40 7.06
C THR A 88 10.71 -0.72 6.43
N ALA A 89 11.38 -1.37 5.47
CA ALA A 89 12.52 -0.77 4.77
C ALA A 89 12.11 0.46 3.94
N LYS A 90 10.92 0.43 3.30
CA LYS A 90 10.42 1.59 2.55
C LYS A 90 10.09 2.75 3.48
N GLN A 91 9.49 2.49 4.64
CA GLN A 91 9.22 3.48 5.66
C GLN A 91 10.52 4.12 6.16
N GLY A 92 11.52 3.31 6.54
CA GLY A 92 12.83 3.82 6.97
C GLY A 92 13.51 4.68 5.91
N ARG A 93 13.46 4.29 4.63
CA ARG A 93 13.96 5.15 3.53
C ARG A 93 13.21 6.47 3.41
N ASN A 94 11.88 6.46 3.58
CA ASN A 94 11.09 7.69 3.49
C ASN A 94 11.39 8.65 4.65
N GLU A 95 11.67 8.14 5.84
CA GLU A 95 12.05 8.93 7.03
C GLU A 95 13.43 9.58 6.88
N GLN A 96 14.31 9.02 6.05
CA GLN A 96 15.65 9.53 5.79
C GLN A 96 15.71 10.55 4.64
N ARG A 97 14.62 10.74 3.90
CA ARG A 97 14.57 11.69 2.77
C ARG A 97 14.43 13.13 3.25
N VAL A 98 14.84 14.06 2.39
CA VAL A 98 14.58 15.48 2.57
C VAL A 98 13.19 15.81 2.00
N TRP A 99 12.35 16.39 2.83
CA TRP A 99 10.99 16.80 2.49
C TRP A 99 10.85 18.32 2.65
N PRO A 100 10.06 18.99 1.78
CA PRO A 100 9.77 20.42 1.94
C PRO A 100 8.91 20.67 3.19
N ASP A 101 8.89 21.92 3.69
CA ASP A 101 7.96 22.30 4.76
C ASP A 101 6.51 22.20 4.25
N TRP A 102 5.78 21.20 4.77
CA TRP A 102 4.41 20.92 4.36
C TRP A 102 3.47 22.12 4.54
N ARG A 103 3.77 23.05 5.46
CA ARG A 103 2.97 24.28 5.69
C ARG A 103 2.99 25.24 4.52
N THR A 104 3.99 25.11 3.64
CA THR A 104 4.13 25.94 2.44
C THR A 104 3.51 25.28 1.21
N MET A 105 3.02 24.05 1.34
CA MET A 105 2.45 23.25 0.25
C MET A 105 0.91 23.29 0.27
N SER A 106 0.29 23.06 -0.89
CA SER A 106 -1.17 22.87 -0.96
C SER A 106 -1.57 21.55 -0.31
N ALA A 107 -2.64 21.57 0.49
CA ALA A 107 -3.21 20.36 1.08
C ALA A 107 -3.82 19.40 0.04
N ASP A 108 -4.14 19.91 -1.16
CA ASP A 108 -4.78 19.14 -2.24
C ASP A 108 -3.77 18.60 -3.27
N LYS A 109 -2.47 18.72 -2.99
CA LYS A 109 -1.39 18.27 -3.88
C LYS A 109 -0.46 17.31 -3.16
N ALA A 110 0.12 16.40 -3.93
CA ALA A 110 1.14 15.50 -3.42
C ALA A 110 2.36 16.32 -2.96
N ILE A 111 2.85 15.99 -1.76
CA ILE A 111 4.16 16.43 -1.30
C ILE A 111 5.17 15.37 -1.74
N GLU A 112 6.22 15.80 -2.44
CA GLU A 112 7.31 14.92 -2.89
C GLU A 112 8.62 15.26 -2.17
N HIS A 113 9.51 14.26 -2.07
CA HIS A 113 10.85 14.45 -1.53
C HIS A 113 11.73 15.17 -2.55
N ASP A 114 12.74 15.88 -2.07
CA ASP A 114 13.72 16.55 -2.93
C ASP A 114 14.58 15.50 -3.66
N ARG A 115 14.41 15.41 -4.99
CA ARG A 115 15.13 14.45 -5.84
C ARG A 115 16.55 14.91 -6.18
N THR A 116 16.93 16.14 -5.84
CA THR A 116 18.29 16.65 -6.06
C THR A 116 19.26 16.21 -4.96
N VAL A 117 18.73 15.77 -3.81
CA VAL A 117 19.50 15.21 -2.71
C VAL A 117 19.63 13.69 -2.90
N PRO A 118 20.85 13.13 -3.01
CA PRO A 118 21.04 11.69 -3.14
C PRO A 118 20.47 10.92 -1.95
N GLU A 119 19.83 9.79 -2.20
CA GLU A 119 19.42 8.88 -1.12
C GLU A 119 20.67 8.29 -0.45
N VAL A 120 20.73 8.37 0.88
CA VAL A 120 21.74 7.65 1.66
C VAL A 120 21.35 6.17 1.62
N ILE A 121 22.08 5.37 0.85
CA ILE A 121 21.89 3.92 0.81
C ILE A 121 22.66 3.34 2.01
N SER A 122 21.94 2.97 3.07
CA SER A 122 22.47 2.18 4.20
C SER A 122 22.27 0.69 3.96
#